data_AF-A0A2X4UU62-F1
#
_entry.id   AF-A0A2X4UU62-F1
#
_cell.length_a   1.000
_cell.length_b   1.000
_cell.length_c   1.000
_cell.angle_alpha   90.00
_cell.angle_beta   90.00
_cell.angle_gamma   90.00
#
_symmetry.space_group_name_H-M   'P 1'
#
loop_
_entity.id
_entity.type
_entity.pdbx_description
1 polymer ?
#
loop_
_entity_poly.entity_id
_entity_poly.type
_entity_poly.pdbx_seq_one_letter_code
_entity_poly.pdbx_strand_id
1 'polypeptide(L)'
;MAWVPTTSNGWRENVQGVDVRTYDDDPTKYQDLRIGRINAILVDRLAALDLVKKTGDTLAVAGPAFSRQESGVAVRKNNPELLAAIDQAIAEMQKDGTLAKISEKWFGADVTK
;
A
#
# COMPACT_ATOMS: atom_id res chain seq x y z
N MET A 1 16.81 -13.74 1.72
CA MET A 1 15.70 -12.91 1.22
C MET A 1 16.30 -11.65 0.65
N ALA A 2 16.23 -11.42 -0.67
CA ALA A 2 16.75 -10.21 -1.29
C ALA A 2 15.68 -9.11 -1.21
N TRP A 3 16.08 -7.92 -0.76
CA TRP A 3 15.24 -6.72 -0.78
C TRP A 3 15.10 -6.28 -2.23
N VAL A 4 13.91 -6.44 -2.82
CA VAL A 4 13.59 -5.88 -4.13
C VAL A 4 13.18 -4.43 -3.89
N PRO A 5 13.87 -3.43 -4.47
CA PRO A 5 13.47 -2.04 -4.36
C PRO A 5 12.03 -1.89 -4.88
N THR A 6 11.17 -1.22 -4.12
CA THR A 6 9.76 -1.02 -4.49
C THR A 6 9.57 0.03 -5.59
N THR A 7 10.67 0.64 -6.04
CA THR A 7 10.69 1.53 -7.19
C THR A 7 10.56 0.71 -8.48
N SER A 8 10.03 1.36 -9.52
CA SER A 8 9.85 0.74 -10.84
C SER A 8 11.09 0.06 -11.40
N ASN A 9 12.27 0.62 -11.17
CA ASN A 9 13.55 0.06 -11.63
C ASN A 9 13.87 -1.26 -10.91
N GLY A 10 13.56 -1.38 -9.62
CA GLY A 10 13.78 -2.61 -8.87
C GLY A 10 12.96 -3.79 -9.42
N TRP A 11 11.73 -3.56 -9.88
CA TRP A 11 10.89 -4.63 -10.43
C TRP A 11 11.34 -5.09 -11.81
N ARG A 12 11.78 -4.17 -12.69
CA ARG A 12 12.27 -4.49 -14.03
C ARG A 12 13.50 -5.40 -14.01
N GLU A 13 14.38 -5.20 -13.04
CA GLU A 13 15.62 -5.96 -12.93
C GLU A 13 15.42 -7.34 -12.28
N ASN A 14 14.39 -7.50 -11.45
CA ASN A 14 14.21 -8.69 -10.60
C ASN A 14 13.05 -9.61 -11.02
N VAL A 15 12.20 -9.21 -11.98
CA VAL A 15 11.09 -10.03 -12.48
C VAL A 15 11.34 -10.42 -13.93
N GLN A 16 11.67 -11.68 -14.17
CA GLN A 16 11.90 -12.22 -15.51
C GLN A 16 10.60 -12.66 -16.18
N GLY A 17 10.47 -12.42 -17.49
CA GLY A 17 9.34 -12.89 -18.29
C GLY A 17 8.06 -12.05 -18.17
N VAL A 18 8.14 -10.82 -17.62
CA VAL A 18 7.01 -9.89 -17.48
C VAL A 18 7.35 -8.53 -18.10
N ASP A 19 6.44 -7.96 -18.88
CA ASP A 19 6.54 -6.57 -19.39
C ASP A 19 6.12 -5.59 -18.28
N VAL A 20 7.10 -4.89 -17.69
CA VAL A 20 6.85 -3.95 -16.58
C VAL A 20 6.66 -2.53 -17.11
N ARG A 21 5.43 -2.03 -16.95
CA ARG A 21 5.03 -0.65 -17.27
C ARG A 21 4.92 0.20 -16.02
N THR A 22 5.29 1.46 -16.17
CA THR A 22 5.25 2.48 -15.11
C THR A 22 4.27 3.56 -15.51
N TYR A 23 3.56 4.09 -14.52
CA TYR A 23 2.57 5.15 -14.71
C TYR A 23 2.89 6.27 -13.73
N ASP A 24 2.64 7.51 -14.15
CA ASP A 24 2.84 8.69 -13.30
C ASP A 24 1.71 8.84 -12.27
N ASP A 25 0.54 8.27 -12.54
CA ASP A 25 -0.64 8.34 -11.69
C ASP A 25 -1.47 7.04 -11.69
N ASP A 26 -2.21 6.85 -10.60
CA ASP A 26 -3.09 5.69 -10.39
C ASP A 26 -4.28 5.62 -11.37
N PRO A 27 -5.02 6.71 -11.66
CA PRO A 27 -6.11 6.70 -12.64
C PRO A 27 -5.73 6.11 -14.00
N THR A 28 -4.59 6.52 -14.57
CA THR A 28 -4.11 6.03 -15.87
C THR A 28 -3.81 4.52 -15.81
N LYS A 29 -3.15 4.07 -14.73
CA LYS A 29 -2.87 2.66 -14.49
C LYS A 29 -4.15 1.82 -14.37
N TYR A 30 -5.16 2.32 -13.64
CA TYR A 30 -6.44 1.63 -13.48
C TYR A 30 -7.24 1.55 -14.78
N GLN A 31 -7.19 2.62 -15.59
CA GLN A 31 -7.86 2.63 -16.88
C GLN A 31 -7.25 1.59 -17.84
N ASP A 32 -5.92 1.51 -17.92
CA ASP A 32 -5.22 0.54 -18.76
C ASP A 32 -5.50 -0.91 -18.34
N LEU A 33 -5.65 -1.16 -17.03
CA LEU A 33 -6.11 -2.47 -16.52
C LEU A 33 -7.55 -2.75 -16.98
N ARG A 34 -8.46 -1.78 -16.81
CA ARG A 34 -9.88 -1.92 -17.15
C ARG A 34 -10.12 -2.20 -18.64
N ILE A 35 -9.34 -1.60 -19.53
CA ILE A 35 -9.45 -1.80 -20.98
C ILE A 35 -8.56 -2.94 -21.50
N GLY A 36 -7.86 -3.66 -20.62
CA GLY A 36 -7.07 -4.84 -20.96
C GLY A 36 -5.73 -4.56 -21.65
N ARG A 37 -5.20 -3.34 -21.54
CA ARG A 37 -3.83 -3.03 -22.03
C ARG A 37 -2.73 -3.62 -21.16
N ILE A 38 -3.05 -3.90 -19.89
CA ILE A 38 -2.22 -4.63 -18.94
C ILE A 38 -3.08 -5.68 -18.23
N ASN A 39 -2.46 -6.76 -17.75
CA ASN A 39 -3.17 -7.87 -17.12
C ASN A 39 -3.30 -7.74 -15.60
N ALA A 40 -2.40 -6.99 -14.96
CA ALA A 40 -2.35 -6.84 -13.52
C ALA A 40 -1.69 -5.52 -13.13
N ILE A 41 -1.95 -5.08 -11.90
CA ILE A 41 -1.30 -3.94 -11.26
C ILE A 41 -0.76 -4.36 -9.90
N LEU A 42 0.36 -3.78 -9.50
CA LEU A 42 0.89 -3.90 -8.14
C LEU A 42 0.51 -2.65 -7.36
N VAL A 43 -0.23 -2.82 -6.26
CA VAL A 43 -0.71 -1.73 -5.39
C VAL A 43 -0.73 -2.18 -3.94
N ASP A 44 -0.77 -1.22 -3.02
CA ASP A 44 -0.95 -1.49 -1.59
C ASP A 44 -2.26 -2.23 -1.31
N ARG A 45 -2.25 -3.16 -0.34
CA ARG A 45 -3.42 -3.99 -0.03
C ARG A 45 -4.68 -3.17 0.27
N LEU A 46 -4.54 -2.04 0.95
CA LEU A 46 -5.66 -1.13 1.25
C LEU A 46 -6.24 -0.51 -0.02
N ALA A 47 -5.39 -0.03 -0.92
CA ALA A 47 -5.80 0.52 -2.21
C ALA A 47 -6.44 -0.56 -3.09
N ALA A 48 -5.93 -1.79 -3.06
CA ALA A 48 -6.51 -2.92 -3.79
C ALA A 48 -7.93 -3.23 -3.30
N LEU A 49 -8.15 -3.28 -1.98
CA LEU A 49 -9.47 -3.54 -1.39
C LEU A 49 -10.47 -2.42 -1.71
N ASP A 50 -10.06 -1.16 -1.66
CA ASP A 50 -10.89 -0.03 -2.07
C ASP A 50 -11.22 -0.08 -3.57
N LEU A 51 -10.25 -0.42 -4.42
CA LEU A 51 -10.45 -0.55 -5.87
C LEU A 51 -11.44 -1.67 -6.24
N VAL A 52 -11.33 -2.83 -5.60
CA VAL A 52 -12.26 -3.96 -5.80
C VAL A 52 -13.69 -3.53 -5.45
N LYS A 53 -13.88 -2.87 -4.29
CA LYS A 53 -15.19 -2.32 -3.88
C LYS A 53 -15.73 -1.32 -4.90
N LYS A 54 -14.91 -0.38 -5.37
CA LYS A 54 -15.31 0.67 -6.34
C LYS A 54 -15.63 0.12 -7.73
N THR A 55 -15.05 -1.01 -8.09
CA THR A 55 -15.25 -1.64 -9.40
C THR A 55 -16.35 -2.69 -9.41
N GLY A 56 -17.11 -2.82 -8.32
CA GLY A 56 -18.21 -3.78 -8.20
C GLY A 56 -17.74 -5.22 -8.41
N ASP A 57 -16.58 -5.56 -7.84
CA ASP A 57 -15.96 -6.89 -7.92
C ASP A 57 -15.60 -7.36 -9.35
N THR A 58 -15.55 -6.45 -10.33
CA THR A 58 -15.04 -6.77 -11.68
C THR A 58 -13.51 -6.94 -11.71
N LEU A 59 -12.82 -6.47 -10.67
CA LEU A 59 -11.42 -6.75 -10.40
C LEU A 59 -11.31 -7.58 -9.12
N ALA A 60 -10.22 -8.34 -8.99
CA ALA A 60 -9.94 -9.14 -7.81
C ALA A 60 -8.48 -8.98 -7.38
N VAL A 61 -8.23 -9.14 -6.09
CA VAL A 61 -6.86 -9.28 -5.55
C VAL A 61 -6.35 -10.68 -5.90
N ALA A 62 -5.15 -10.76 -6.48
CA ALA A 62 -4.54 -12.02 -6.90
C ALA A 62 -3.23 -12.29 -6.16
N GLY A 63 -3.04 -13.55 -5.74
CA GLY A 63 -1.79 -14.03 -5.15
C GLY A 63 -1.54 -13.61 -3.70
N PRO A 64 -0.47 -14.13 -3.07
CA PRO A 64 -0.01 -13.68 -1.78
C PRO A 64 0.58 -12.27 -1.85
N ALA A 65 0.67 -11.59 -0.71
CA ALA A 65 1.37 -10.32 -0.63
C ALA A 65 2.86 -10.51 -1.00
N PHE A 66 3.37 -9.67 -1.91
CA PHE A 66 4.77 -9.70 -2.33
C PHE A 66 5.74 -9.34 -1.21
N SER A 67 5.35 -8.39 -0.36
CA SER A 67 6.12 -7.95 0.79
C SER A 67 5.20 -7.32 1.83
N ARG A 68 5.60 -7.39 3.11
CA ARG A 68 5.00 -6.57 4.16
C ARG A 68 5.69 -5.22 4.15
N GLN A 69 4.90 -4.17 3.98
CA GLN A 69 5.36 -2.80 4.11
C GLN A 69 4.72 -2.19 5.35
N GLU A 70 5.54 -1.61 6.20
CA GLU A 70 5.08 -0.83 7.35
C GLU A 70 4.95 0.63 6.94
N SER A 71 3.89 1.29 7.40
CA SER A 71 3.70 2.72 7.23
C SER A 71 4.19 3.45 8.47
N GLY A 72 4.85 4.59 8.27
CA GLY A 72 5.38 5.41 9.35
C GLY A 72 5.34 6.89 9.02
N VAL A 73 5.39 7.73 10.05
CA VAL A 73 5.46 9.18 9.90
C VAL A 73 6.92 9.58 9.75
N ALA A 74 7.29 10.13 8.59
CA ALA A 74 8.65 10.59 8.34
C ALA A 74 8.92 11.93 9.05
N VAL A 75 9.96 11.97 9.87
CA VAL A 75 10.44 13.17 10.55
C VAL A 75 11.87 13.50 10.15
N ARG A 76 12.29 14.77 10.33
CA ARG A 76 13.70 15.16 10.15
C ARG A 76 14.58 14.41 11.15
N LYS A 77 15.69 13.82 10.67
CA LYS A 77 16.61 12.99 11.48
C LYS A 77 17.07 13.64 12.79
N ASN A 78 17.25 14.95 12.80
CA ASN A 78 17.76 15.70 13.95
C ASN A 78 16.63 16.29 14.82
N ASN A 79 15.47 15.64 14.87
CA ASN A 79 14.34 16.08 15.69
C ASN A 79 13.78 14.95 16.58
N PRO A 80 14.56 14.50 17.59
CA PRO A 80 14.20 13.36 18.42
C PRO A 80 12.98 13.61 19.32
N GLU A 81 12.77 14.87 19.74
CA GLU A 81 11.61 15.22 20.57
C GLU A 81 10.29 15.05 19.81
N LEU A 82 10.23 15.49 18.55
CA LEU A 82 9.06 15.30 17.70
C LEU A 82 8.83 13.81 17.39
N LEU A 83 9.90 13.06 17.13
CA LEU A 83 9.80 11.62 16.93
C LEU A 83 9.16 10.94 18.15
N ALA A 84 9.69 11.21 19.35
CA ALA A 84 9.18 10.61 20.58
C ALA A 84 7.72 10.98 20.86
N ALA A 85 7.33 12.24 20.62
CA ALA A 85 5.95 12.68 20.80
C ALA A 85 4.98 11.99 19.82
N ILE A 86 5.38 11.81 18.56
CA ILE A 86 4.58 11.11 17.55
C ILE A 86 4.45 9.62 17.91
N ASP A 87 5.56 8.98 18.25
CA ASP A 87 5.58 7.56 18.63
C ASP A 87 4.69 7.29 19.85
N GLN A 88 4.77 8.17 20.87
CA GLN A 88 3.93 8.07 22.06
C GLN A 88 2.44 8.22 21.70
N ALA A 89 2.08 9.23 20.90
CA ALA A 89 0.68 9.45 20.51
C ALA A 89 0.12 8.25 19.72
N ILE A 90 0.91 7.67 18.81
CA ILE A 90 0.52 6.47 18.05
C ILE A 90 0.33 5.27 19.00
N ALA A 91 1.24 5.07 19.94
CA ALA A 91 1.15 3.98 20.91
C ALA A 91 -0.09 4.11 21.82
N GLU A 92 -0.41 5.32 22.27
CA GLU A 92 -1.61 5.61 23.07
C GLU A 92 -2.88 5.31 22.26
N MET A 93 -2.96 5.77 21.00
CA MET A 93 -4.10 5.49 20.11
C MET A 93 -4.23 4.00 19.75
N GLN A 94 -3.13 3.24 19.72
CA GLN A 94 -3.18 1.80 19.51
C GLN A 94 -3.73 1.10 20.75
N LYS A 95 -3.29 1.53 21.94
CA LYS A 95 -3.71 0.96 23.23
C LYS A 95 -5.17 1.23 23.55
N ASP A 96 -5.68 2.42 23.24
CA ASP A 96 -7.07 2.82 23.53
C ASP A 96 -8.07 2.40 22.43
N GLY A 97 -7.57 1.84 21.32
CA GLY A 97 -8.38 1.37 20.19
C GLY A 97 -8.84 2.47 19.24
N THR A 98 -8.39 3.72 19.41
CA THR A 98 -8.67 4.83 18.49
C THR A 98 -8.16 4.53 17.09
N LEU A 99 -6.96 3.95 16.97
CA LEU A 99 -6.41 3.57 15.67
C LEU A 99 -7.25 2.50 14.96
N ALA A 100 -7.73 1.50 15.68
CA ALA A 100 -8.62 0.47 15.12
C ALA A 100 -9.94 1.09 14.61
N LYS A 101 -10.54 2.03 15.36
CA LYS A 101 -11.77 2.75 14.92
C LYS A 101 -11.55 3.56 13.66
N ILE A 102 -10.41 4.25 13.54
CA ILE A 102 -10.03 4.98 12.32
C ILE A 102 -9.89 3.99 11.15
N SER A 103 -9.22 2.87 11.39
CA SER A 103 -8.99 1.83 10.39
C SER A 103 -10.30 1.26 9.84
N GLU A 104 -11.22 0.88 10.72
CA GLU A 104 -12.56 0.39 10.35
C GLU A 104 -13.36 1.43 9.57
N LYS A 105 -13.32 2.71 9.97
CA LYS A 105 -14.05 3.78 9.28
C LYS A 105 -13.62 3.93 7.82
N TRP A 106 -12.33 3.82 7.53
CA TRP A 106 -11.79 4.10 6.20
C TRP A 106 -11.66 2.85 5.33
N PHE A 107 -11.39 1.69 5.93
CA PHE A 107 -11.08 0.47 5.20
C PHE A 107 -12.10 -0.65 5.40
N GLY A 108 -12.95 -0.55 6.43
CA GLY A 108 -13.90 -1.61 6.83
C GLY A 108 -13.22 -2.87 7.37
N ALA A 109 -11.99 -2.71 7.88
CA ALA A 109 -11.24 -3.72 8.59
C ALA A 109 -10.16 -3.06 9.45
N ASP A 110 -9.83 -3.65 10.59
CA ASP A 110 -8.69 -3.27 11.43
C ASP A 110 -7.37 -3.73 10.80
N VAL A 111 -6.65 -2.80 10.17
CA VAL A 111 -5.34 -3.01 9.55
C VAL A 111 -4.16 -2.58 10.43
N THR A 112 -4.41 -2.40 11.73
CA THR A 112 -3.40 -1.99 12.72
C THR A 112 -2.79 -3.16 13.49
N LYS A 113 -3.14 -4.40 13.09
CA LYS A 113 -2.73 -5.67 13.70
C LYS A 113 -1.83 -6.47 12.75
#